data_AF-A0A3A0DDY3-F1
#
_entry.id   AF-A0A3A0DDY3-F1
#
_cell.length_a   1.000
_cell.length_b   1.000
_cell.length_c   1.000
_cell.angle_alpha   90.00
_cell.angle_beta   90.00
_cell.angle_gamma   90.00
#
_symmetry.space_group_name_H-M   'P 1'
#
loop_
_entity.id
_entity.type
_entity.pdbx_description
1 polymer ?
#
loop_
_entity_poly.entity_id
_entity_poly.type
_entity_poly.pdbx_seq_one_letter_code
_entity_poly.pdbx_strand_id
1 'polypeptide(L)'
;MTPTFKNLSWQELLNTGALFLALMAFALLLAGQTERVLFYKILYTARTTMILFTPAMCLYVLPQQSQKKQNYWLLFWTFSFLSYAIHIYYSFFVFFHGSLAEFFADQGVAVATINLIITMWWAFEIVAVWALSSPAKWLRIQRAAIQIIIAVTFFASTVILHGVDNKEPFVIVLGALQAAAILACVAIRITARKRQFAL
;
A
#
# COMPACT_ATOMS: atom_id res chain seq x y z
N MET A 1 -17.55 7.31 6.80
CA MET A 1 -16.77 8.54 6.66
C MET A 1 -16.63 8.74 5.17
N THR A 2 -17.13 9.85 4.69
CA THR A 2 -17.47 10.09 3.28
C THR A 2 -16.51 11.18 2.83
N PRO A 3 -15.35 10.85 2.22
CA PRO A 3 -14.39 11.88 1.84
C PRO A 3 -15.04 12.80 0.80
N THR A 4 -15.22 14.07 1.14
CA THR A 4 -15.65 15.08 0.18
C THR A 4 -14.39 15.68 -0.47
N PHE A 5 -14.09 15.28 -1.71
CA PHE A 5 -12.92 15.70 -2.50
C PHE A 5 -12.83 17.20 -2.77
N LYS A 6 -13.89 17.96 -2.47
CA LYS A 6 -14.02 19.39 -2.79
C LYS A 6 -12.95 20.28 -2.13
N ASN A 7 -12.19 19.76 -1.15
CA ASN A 7 -11.26 20.54 -0.33
C ASN A 7 -9.83 19.98 -0.31
N LEU A 8 -9.37 19.32 -1.37
CA LEU A 8 -7.97 18.91 -1.49
C LEU A 8 -7.09 20.14 -1.75
N SER A 9 -6.14 20.43 -0.87
CA SER A 9 -5.24 21.58 -1.08
C SER A 9 -4.09 21.21 -2.01
N TRP A 10 -3.65 22.18 -2.83
CA TRP A 10 -2.46 22.03 -3.66
C TRP A 10 -1.22 21.68 -2.84
N GLN A 11 -1.10 22.21 -1.62
CA GLN A 11 0.02 21.92 -0.75
C GLN A 11 0.02 20.46 -0.27
N GLU A 12 -1.16 19.89 0.05
CA GLU A 12 -1.27 18.48 0.43
C GLU A 12 -0.84 17.58 -0.72
N LEU A 13 -1.34 17.86 -1.93
CA LEU A 13 -0.99 17.13 -3.15
C LEU A 13 0.51 17.22 -3.47
N LEU A 14 1.08 18.42 -3.47
CA LEU A 14 2.49 18.65 -3.76
C LEU A 14 3.39 17.97 -2.73
N ASN A 15 3.07 18.03 -1.44
CA ASN A 15 3.88 17.41 -0.40
C ASN A 15 3.91 15.87 -0.55
N THR A 16 2.75 15.23 -0.71
CA THR A 16 2.71 13.77 -0.85
C THR A 16 3.23 13.31 -2.22
N GLY A 17 2.93 14.06 -3.28
CA GLY A 17 3.43 13.79 -4.63
C GLY A 17 4.95 13.93 -4.74
N ALA A 18 5.54 14.97 -4.15
CA ALA A 18 6.99 15.15 -4.10
C ALA A 18 7.68 14.02 -3.34
N LEU A 19 7.12 13.58 -2.20
CA LEU A 19 7.63 12.42 -1.46
C LEU A 19 7.57 11.15 -2.32
N PHE A 20 6.46 10.89 -3.00
CA PHE A 20 6.33 9.76 -3.93
C PHE A 20 7.38 9.81 -5.04
N LEU A 21 7.51 10.95 -5.72
CA LEU A 21 8.47 11.13 -6.81
C LEU A 21 9.92 10.95 -6.33
N ALA A 22 10.25 11.51 -5.16
CA ALA A 22 11.58 11.38 -4.57
C ALA A 22 11.91 9.92 -4.24
N LEU A 23 11.00 9.20 -3.56
CA LEU A 23 11.19 7.78 -3.23
C LEU A 23 11.28 6.91 -4.49
N MET A 24 10.44 7.17 -5.49
CA MET A 24 10.44 6.43 -6.74
C MET A 24 11.71 6.68 -7.56
N ALA A 25 12.12 7.94 -7.71
CA ALA A 25 13.36 8.30 -8.39
C ALA A 25 14.57 7.67 -7.69
N PHE A 26 14.65 7.76 -6.36
CA PHE A 26 15.71 7.13 -5.58
C PHE A 26 15.73 5.60 -5.78
N ALA A 27 14.58 4.93 -5.71
CA ALA A 27 14.46 3.50 -5.96
C ALA A 27 14.97 3.10 -7.35
N LEU A 28 14.57 3.82 -8.40
CA LEU A 28 14.97 3.49 -9.77
C LEU A 28 16.44 3.80 -10.05
N LEU A 29 16.96 4.91 -9.51
CA LEU A 29 18.38 5.27 -9.62
C LEU A 29 19.26 4.25 -8.91
N LEU A 30 18.89 3.85 -7.68
CA LEU A 30 19.64 2.87 -6.90
C LEU A 30 19.64 1.50 -7.59
N ALA A 31 18.52 1.07 -8.17
CA ALA A 31 18.47 -0.17 -8.94
C ALA A 31 19.41 -0.13 -10.16
N GLY A 32 19.55 1.04 -10.81
CA GLY A 32 20.47 1.24 -11.94
C GLY A 32 21.96 1.09 -11.58
N GLN A 33 22.32 1.13 -10.31
CA GLN A 33 23.70 0.95 -9.83
C GLN A 33 24.03 -0.52 -9.50
N THR A 34 23.13 -1.46 -9.79
CA THR A 34 23.30 -2.88 -9.45
C THR A 34 23.52 -3.72 -10.71
N GLU A 35 24.20 -4.87 -10.58
CA GLU A 35 24.38 -5.81 -11.70
C GLU A 35 23.04 -6.43 -12.16
N ARG A 36 22.09 -6.59 -11.23
CA ARG A 36 20.76 -7.18 -11.48
C ARG A 36 19.68 -6.11 -11.49
N VAL A 37 19.81 -5.14 -12.40
CA VAL A 37 18.95 -3.95 -12.46
C VAL A 37 17.46 -4.27 -12.39
N LEU A 38 16.97 -5.25 -13.16
CA LEU A 38 15.54 -5.59 -13.18
C LEU A 38 15.04 -6.13 -11.84
N PHE A 39 15.81 -7.04 -11.22
CA PHE A 39 15.49 -7.58 -9.90
C PHE A 39 15.37 -6.46 -8.87
N TYR A 40 16.34 -5.55 -8.82
CA TYR A 40 16.32 -4.43 -7.87
C TYR A 40 15.25 -3.38 -8.17
N LYS A 41 14.85 -3.18 -9.44
CA LYS A 41 13.69 -2.35 -9.78
C LYS A 41 12.41 -2.93 -9.17
N ILE A 42 12.17 -4.23 -9.32
CA ILE A 42 11.01 -4.91 -8.74
C ILE A 42 11.02 -4.78 -7.20
N LEU A 43 12.18 -5.05 -6.59
CA LEU A 43 12.37 -5.02 -5.15
C LEU A 43 12.19 -3.61 -4.55
N TYR A 44 12.86 -2.59 -5.12
CA TYR A 44 12.81 -1.24 -4.57
C TYR A 44 11.46 -0.55 -4.82
N THR A 45 10.78 -0.82 -5.94
CA THR A 45 9.42 -0.31 -6.17
C THR A 45 8.38 -0.94 -5.22
N ALA A 46 8.55 -2.21 -4.84
CA ALA A 46 7.76 -2.83 -3.77
C ALA A 46 8.00 -2.15 -2.42
N ARG A 47 9.26 -1.86 -2.07
CA ARG A 47 9.60 -1.16 -0.82
C ARG A 47 9.02 0.25 -0.77
N THR A 48 9.09 1.01 -1.87
CA THR A 48 8.46 2.33 -1.98
C THR A 48 6.94 2.25 -1.75
N THR A 49 6.30 1.21 -2.31
CA THR A 49 4.87 0.95 -2.09
C THR A 49 4.55 0.79 -0.61
N MET A 50 5.32 -0.03 0.12
CA MET A 50 5.14 -0.27 1.55
C MET A 50 5.37 0.99 2.41
N ILE A 51 6.40 1.77 2.08
CA ILE A 51 6.71 3.02 2.78
C ILE A 51 5.54 4.02 2.68
N LEU A 52 4.89 4.12 1.51
CA LEU A 52 3.72 4.99 1.30
C LEU A 52 2.42 4.37 1.84
N PHE A 53 2.30 3.04 1.79
CA PHE A 53 1.14 2.31 2.30
C PHE A 53 1.00 2.44 3.82
N THR A 54 2.12 2.36 4.54
CA THR A 54 2.15 2.42 6.00
C THR A 54 1.45 3.66 6.57
N PRO A 55 1.79 4.91 6.18
CA PRO A 55 1.08 6.09 6.65
C PRO A 55 -0.37 6.12 6.16
N ALA A 56 -0.71 5.58 4.98
CA ALA A 56 -2.10 5.44 4.56
C ALA A 56 -2.89 4.60 5.57
N MET A 57 -2.41 3.42 5.93
CA MET A 57 -3.07 2.56 6.91
C MET A 57 -3.18 3.20 8.29
N CYS A 58 -2.10 3.82 8.77
CA CYS A 58 -2.10 4.54 10.04
C CYS A 58 -3.15 5.65 10.06
N LEU A 59 -3.22 6.48 9.00
CA LEU A 59 -4.21 7.55 8.87
C LEU A 59 -5.64 6.99 8.78
N TYR A 60 -5.86 5.87 8.10
CA TYR A 60 -7.18 5.23 8.05
C TYR A 60 -7.64 4.76 9.44
N VAL A 61 -6.71 4.19 10.21
CA VAL A 61 -6.99 3.57 11.49
C VAL A 61 -7.09 4.58 12.62
N LEU A 62 -6.25 5.61 12.70
CA LEU A 62 -6.23 6.50 13.87
C LEU A 62 -7.62 7.09 14.23
N PRO A 63 -7.87 7.43 15.51
CA PRO A 63 -9.07 8.17 15.91
C PRO A 63 -8.99 9.63 15.39
N GLN A 64 -10.04 10.42 15.62
CA GLN A 64 -10.20 11.78 15.09
C GLN A 64 -10.49 11.84 13.59
N GLN A 65 -11.38 12.76 13.24
CA GLN A 65 -11.96 12.89 11.92
C GLN A 65 -11.79 14.33 11.45
N SER A 66 -10.68 14.62 10.78
CA SER A 66 -10.43 15.91 10.15
C SER A 66 -10.33 15.73 8.63
N GLN A 67 -10.71 16.76 7.88
CA GLN A 67 -10.61 16.74 6.42
C GLN A 67 -9.17 16.53 5.95
N LYS A 68 -8.21 17.25 6.55
CA LYS A 68 -6.77 17.14 6.26
C LYS A 68 -6.26 15.70 6.40
N LYS A 69 -6.65 15.00 7.46
CA LYS A 69 -6.29 13.59 7.67
C LYS A 69 -6.85 12.68 6.57
N GLN A 70 -8.10 12.91 6.15
CA GLN A 70 -8.72 12.15 5.06
C GLN A 70 -8.04 12.42 3.72
N ASN A 71 -7.67 13.68 3.45
CA ASN A 71 -6.92 14.06 2.26
C ASN A 71 -5.57 13.34 2.21
N TYR A 72 -4.80 13.36 3.29
CA TYR A 72 -3.54 12.62 3.35
C TYR A 72 -3.72 11.10 3.24
N TRP A 73 -4.73 10.52 3.91
CA TRP A 73 -5.05 9.10 3.76
C TRP A 73 -5.25 8.75 2.28
N LEU A 74 -6.09 9.52 1.58
CA LEU A 74 -6.38 9.32 0.17
C LEU A 74 -5.14 9.46 -0.71
N LEU A 75 -4.34 10.50 -0.49
CA LEU A 75 -3.12 10.75 -1.27
C LEU A 75 -2.10 9.64 -1.07
N PHE A 76 -1.78 9.27 0.17
CA PHE A 76 -0.86 8.17 0.46
C PHE A 76 -1.38 6.83 -0.10
N TRP A 77 -2.69 6.59 0.01
CA TRP A 77 -3.34 5.41 -0.58
C TRP A 77 -3.18 5.37 -2.10
N THR A 78 -3.38 6.52 -2.77
CA THR A 78 -3.27 6.65 -4.23
C THR A 78 -1.83 6.52 -4.70
N PHE A 79 -0.88 7.24 -4.09
CA PHE A 79 0.53 7.17 -4.48
C PHE A 79 1.17 5.81 -4.13
N SER A 80 0.72 5.15 -3.06
CA SER A 80 1.09 3.77 -2.79
C SER A 80 0.61 2.84 -3.92
N PHE A 81 -0.65 2.96 -4.37
CA PHE A 81 -1.15 2.21 -5.51
C PHE A 81 -0.36 2.50 -6.81
N LEU A 82 -0.01 3.77 -7.08
CA LEU A 82 0.80 4.11 -8.26
C LEU A 82 2.19 3.47 -8.19
N SER A 83 2.82 3.48 -7.02
CA SER A 83 4.08 2.75 -6.79
C SER A 83 3.91 1.25 -7.00
N TYR A 84 2.81 0.68 -6.53
CA TYR A 84 2.48 -0.73 -6.71
C TYR A 84 2.25 -1.08 -8.19
N ALA A 85 1.57 -0.22 -8.94
CA ALA A 85 1.35 -0.40 -10.37
C ALA A 85 2.68 -0.40 -11.15
N ILE A 86 3.64 0.44 -10.76
CA ILE A 86 5.01 0.42 -11.32
C ILE A 86 5.73 -0.89 -10.95
N HIS A 87 5.57 -1.37 -9.70
CA HIS A 87 6.09 -2.67 -9.29
C HIS A 87 5.51 -3.81 -10.13
N ILE A 88 4.19 -3.84 -10.32
CA ILE A 88 3.52 -4.83 -11.18
C ILE A 88 3.95 -4.68 -12.63
N TYR A 89 4.20 -3.46 -13.12
CA TYR A 89 4.75 -3.26 -14.46
C TYR A 89 6.09 -3.98 -14.64
N TYR A 90 7.05 -3.76 -13.75
CA TYR A 90 8.35 -4.43 -13.84
C TYR A 90 8.25 -5.93 -13.58
N SER A 91 7.41 -6.36 -12.63
CA SER A 91 7.26 -7.78 -12.31
C SER A 91 6.54 -8.52 -13.44
N PHE A 92 5.31 -8.14 -13.75
CA PHE A 92 4.48 -8.89 -14.69
C PHE A 92 4.86 -8.64 -16.15
N PHE A 93 4.96 -7.38 -16.57
CA PHE A 93 5.16 -7.08 -18.00
C PHE A 93 6.62 -7.19 -18.44
N VAL A 94 7.58 -6.84 -17.57
CA VAL A 94 9.01 -6.88 -17.94
C VAL A 94 9.67 -8.20 -17.56
N PHE A 95 9.48 -8.70 -16.33
CA PHE A 95 10.15 -9.92 -15.87
C PHE A 95 9.45 -11.21 -16.33
N PHE A 96 8.11 -11.25 -16.28
CA PHE A 96 7.32 -12.37 -16.80
C PHE A 96 6.79 -12.16 -18.22
N HIS A 97 7.28 -11.15 -18.94
CA HIS A 97 6.92 -10.87 -20.34
C HIS A 97 5.40 -10.72 -20.60
N GLY A 98 4.61 -10.40 -19.58
CA GLY A 98 3.15 -10.37 -19.65
C GLY A 98 2.50 -11.76 -19.77
N SER A 99 3.25 -12.84 -19.55
CA SER A 99 2.79 -14.23 -19.61
C SER A 99 2.18 -14.67 -18.29
N LEU A 100 0.87 -14.92 -18.28
CA LEU A 100 0.19 -15.54 -17.12
C LEU A 100 0.74 -16.94 -16.84
N ALA A 101 1.14 -17.70 -17.86
CA ALA A 101 1.70 -19.03 -17.67
C ALA A 101 3.01 -18.97 -16.87
N GLU A 102 3.93 -18.07 -17.23
CA GLU A 102 5.19 -17.87 -16.50
C GLU A 102 4.93 -17.37 -15.08
N PHE A 103 4.04 -16.38 -14.93
CA PHE A 103 3.70 -15.79 -13.63
C PHE A 103 3.15 -16.83 -12.65
N PHE A 104 2.24 -17.70 -13.11
CA PHE A 104 1.65 -18.76 -12.30
C PHE A 104 2.63 -19.92 -12.04
N ALA A 105 3.51 -20.23 -13.00
CA ALA A 105 4.52 -21.27 -12.84
C ALA A 105 5.56 -20.89 -11.77
N ASP A 106 5.98 -19.63 -11.73
CA ASP A 106 6.99 -19.15 -10.78
C ASP A 106 6.42 -18.85 -9.39
N GLN A 107 5.30 -18.13 -9.30
CA GLN A 107 4.71 -17.75 -8.00
C GLN A 107 3.83 -18.85 -7.38
N GLY A 108 3.36 -19.78 -8.20
CA GLY A 108 2.31 -20.73 -7.82
C GLY A 108 0.91 -20.11 -7.88
N VAL A 109 -0.09 -20.99 -8.06
CA VAL A 109 -1.48 -20.60 -8.34
C VAL A 109 -2.07 -19.68 -7.26
N ALA A 110 -1.85 -20.00 -5.98
CA ALA A 110 -2.44 -19.24 -4.88
C ALA A 110 -1.90 -17.79 -4.82
N VAL A 111 -0.57 -17.62 -4.90
CA VAL A 111 0.10 -16.32 -4.79
C VAL A 111 -0.17 -15.46 -6.03
N ALA A 112 -0.08 -16.04 -7.23
CA ALA A 112 -0.40 -15.34 -8.47
C ALA A 112 -1.86 -14.85 -8.48
N THR A 113 -2.80 -15.71 -8.09
CA THR A 113 -4.24 -15.37 -8.06
C THR A 113 -4.52 -14.24 -7.09
N ILE A 114 -4.00 -14.30 -5.86
CA ILE A 114 -4.27 -13.24 -4.87
C ILE A 114 -3.63 -11.91 -5.29
N ASN A 115 -2.46 -11.92 -5.92
CA ASN A 115 -1.82 -10.71 -6.44
C ASN A 115 -2.66 -10.06 -7.55
N LEU A 116 -3.22 -10.84 -8.48
CA LEU A 116 -4.11 -10.32 -9.52
C LEU A 116 -5.41 -9.75 -8.94
N ILE A 117 -6.03 -10.46 -8.00
CA ILE A 117 -7.24 -9.99 -7.32
C ILE A 117 -6.97 -8.68 -6.57
N ILE A 118 -5.90 -8.61 -5.79
CA ILE A 118 -5.52 -7.39 -5.06
C ILE A 118 -5.25 -6.25 -6.03
N THR A 119 -4.52 -6.49 -7.12
CA THR A 119 -4.22 -5.46 -8.12
C THR A 119 -5.50 -4.84 -8.68
N MET A 120 -6.43 -5.68 -9.15
CA MET A 120 -7.69 -5.22 -9.73
C MET A 120 -8.60 -4.57 -8.68
N TRP A 121 -8.67 -5.14 -7.48
CA TRP A 121 -9.54 -4.65 -6.41
C TRP A 121 -9.03 -3.32 -5.84
N TRP A 122 -7.72 -3.14 -5.72
CA TRP A 122 -7.13 -1.87 -5.30
C TRP A 122 -7.32 -0.80 -6.39
N ALA A 123 -7.13 -1.13 -7.66
CA ALA A 123 -7.41 -0.22 -8.77
C ALA A 123 -8.88 0.25 -8.75
N PHE A 124 -9.81 -0.69 -8.58
CA PHE A 124 -11.23 -0.39 -8.41
C PHE A 124 -11.48 0.54 -7.22
N GLU A 125 -10.84 0.30 -6.07
CA GLU A 125 -10.97 1.16 -4.89
C GLU A 125 -10.49 2.58 -5.13
N ILE A 126 -9.36 2.76 -5.85
CA ILE A 126 -8.86 4.08 -6.24
C ILE A 126 -9.90 4.80 -7.10
N VAL A 127 -10.41 4.15 -8.14
CA VAL A 127 -11.44 4.76 -8.99
C VAL A 127 -12.70 5.08 -8.19
N ALA A 128 -13.18 4.14 -7.37
CA ALA A 128 -14.39 4.30 -6.57
C ALA A 128 -14.25 5.43 -5.55
N VAL A 129 -13.10 5.57 -4.89
CA VAL A 129 -12.89 6.68 -3.97
C VAL A 129 -12.93 8.00 -4.74
N TRP A 130 -12.13 8.18 -5.79
CA TRP A 130 -12.06 9.46 -6.51
C TRP A 130 -13.35 9.84 -7.26
N ALA A 131 -14.11 8.87 -7.77
CA ALA A 131 -15.32 9.13 -8.56
C ALA A 131 -16.59 9.34 -7.71
N LEU A 132 -16.69 8.73 -6.52
CA LEU A 132 -17.94 8.70 -5.75
C LEU A 132 -17.89 9.63 -4.54
N SER A 133 -18.70 10.68 -4.57
CA SER A 133 -18.78 11.69 -3.51
C SER A 133 -19.44 11.18 -2.23
N SER A 134 -20.28 10.13 -2.34
CA SER A 134 -20.97 9.52 -1.22
C SER A 134 -20.95 7.99 -1.29
N PRO A 135 -19.96 7.31 -0.66
CA PRO A 135 -19.92 5.86 -0.58
C PRO A 135 -21.15 5.26 0.09
N ALA A 136 -21.87 4.43 -0.67
CA ALA A 136 -22.82 3.46 -0.16
C ALA A 136 -22.19 2.60 0.96
N LYS A 137 -23.01 2.02 1.84
CA LYS A 137 -22.53 1.21 2.97
C LYS A 137 -21.60 0.06 2.52
N TRP A 138 -21.90 -0.57 1.37
CA TRP A 138 -21.09 -1.67 0.83
C TRP A 138 -19.67 -1.24 0.46
N LEU A 139 -19.47 -0.04 -0.09
CA LEU A 139 -18.13 0.51 -0.40
C LEU A 139 -17.29 0.71 0.88
N ARG A 140 -17.93 1.03 2.00
CA ARG A 140 -17.20 1.16 3.27
C ARG A 140 -16.69 -0.19 3.77
N ILE A 141 -17.49 -1.25 3.59
CA ILE A 141 -17.11 -2.62 3.97
C ILE A 141 -15.99 -3.09 3.04
N GLN A 142 -16.16 -2.91 1.74
CA GLN A 142 -15.16 -3.30 0.75
C GLN A 142 -13.83 -2.54 0.94
N ARG A 143 -13.85 -1.23 1.21
CA ARG A 143 -12.65 -0.43 1.56
C ARG A 143 -11.92 -0.97 2.79
N ALA A 144 -12.66 -1.39 3.82
CA ALA A 144 -12.06 -1.99 5.00
C ALA A 144 -11.45 -3.36 4.67
N ALA A 145 -12.16 -4.18 3.89
CA ALA A 145 -11.70 -5.50 3.47
C ALA A 145 -10.41 -5.43 2.65
N ILE A 146 -10.35 -4.58 1.60
CA ILE A 146 -9.17 -4.47 0.74
C ILE A 146 -7.94 -3.96 1.52
N GLN A 147 -8.13 -3.01 2.45
CA GLN A 147 -7.05 -2.54 3.32
C GLN A 147 -6.50 -3.63 4.23
N ILE A 148 -7.38 -4.45 4.83
CA ILE A 148 -6.96 -5.57 5.67
C ILE A 148 -6.22 -6.61 4.82
N ILE A 149 -6.76 -6.99 3.66
CA ILE A 149 -6.17 -7.98 2.77
C ILE A 149 -4.78 -7.53 2.32
N ILE A 150 -4.61 -6.29 1.84
CA ILE A 150 -3.29 -5.78 1.42
C ILE A 150 -2.31 -5.75 2.59
N ALA A 151 -2.74 -5.29 3.77
CA ALA A 151 -1.88 -5.26 4.95
C ALA A 151 -1.39 -6.66 5.34
N VAL A 152 -2.28 -7.66 5.30
CA VAL A 152 -1.94 -9.07 5.56
C VAL A 152 -1.02 -9.62 4.47
N THR A 153 -1.29 -9.35 3.20
CA THR A 153 -0.46 -9.82 2.08
C THR A 153 0.95 -9.24 2.14
N PHE A 154 1.11 -7.95 2.39
CA PHE A 154 2.44 -7.35 2.56
C PHE A 154 3.18 -7.92 3.78
N PHE A 155 2.49 -8.10 4.92
CA PHE A 155 3.08 -8.72 6.08
C PHE A 155 3.53 -10.16 5.80
N ALA A 156 2.64 -10.99 5.25
CA ALA A 156 2.94 -12.38 4.91
C ALA A 156 4.11 -12.47 3.92
N SER A 157 4.10 -11.63 2.87
CA SER A 157 5.17 -11.59 1.88
C SER A 157 6.52 -11.23 2.53
N THR A 158 6.58 -10.17 3.32
CA THR A 158 7.85 -9.66 3.86
C THR A 158 8.38 -10.39 5.09
N VAL A 159 7.51 -10.88 5.97
CA VAL A 159 7.91 -11.48 7.25
C VAL A 159 7.86 -13.00 7.20
N ILE A 160 6.86 -13.59 6.57
CA ILE A 160 6.70 -15.05 6.53
C ILE A 160 7.53 -15.62 5.38
N LEU A 161 7.27 -15.19 4.15
CA LEU A 161 7.92 -15.78 2.97
C LEU A 161 9.41 -15.44 2.89
N HIS A 162 9.79 -14.18 3.12
CA HIS A 162 11.20 -13.78 3.09
C HIS A 162 11.95 -14.02 4.41
N GLY A 163 11.24 -14.19 5.53
CA GLY A 163 11.83 -14.42 6.84
C GLY A 163 12.38 -15.82 7.02
N VAL A 164 11.73 -16.84 6.44
CA VAL A 164 12.17 -18.23 6.52
C VAL A 164 13.53 -18.44 5.85
N ASP A 165 13.78 -17.73 4.76
CA ASP A 165 14.99 -17.90 3.95
C ASP A 165 16.18 -17.04 4.43
N ASN A 166 15.99 -16.09 5.36
CA ASN A 166 17.01 -15.14 5.85
C ASN A 166 17.80 -14.38 4.76
N LYS A 167 17.31 -14.35 3.52
CA LYS A 167 18.05 -13.80 2.36
C LYS A 167 18.16 -12.28 2.39
N GLU A 168 17.23 -11.56 3.03
CA GLU A 168 17.25 -10.10 3.10
C GLU A 168 16.71 -9.54 4.44
N PRO A 169 17.57 -9.29 5.44
CA PRO A 169 17.13 -8.83 6.77
C PRO A 169 16.38 -7.49 6.72
N PHE A 170 16.71 -6.64 5.74
CA PHE A 170 16.04 -5.35 5.56
C PHE A 170 14.54 -5.49 5.25
N VAL A 171 14.14 -6.48 4.45
CA VAL A 171 12.73 -6.69 4.07
C VAL A 171 11.89 -7.10 5.28
N ILE A 172 12.45 -7.96 6.13
CA ILE A 172 11.82 -8.40 7.38
C ILE A 172 11.63 -7.22 8.32
N VAL A 173 12.66 -6.39 8.51
CA VAL A 173 12.59 -5.18 9.35
C VAL A 173 11.51 -4.23 8.83
N LEU A 174 11.44 -3.99 7.53
CA LEU A 174 10.42 -3.12 6.95
C LEU A 174 8.99 -3.66 7.19
N GLY A 175 8.79 -4.97 6.97
CA GLY A 175 7.52 -5.64 7.24
C GLY A 175 7.10 -5.58 8.72
N ALA A 176 8.04 -5.83 9.62
CA ALA A 176 7.81 -5.77 11.06
C ALA A 176 7.49 -4.33 11.53
N LEU A 177 8.20 -3.33 11.04
CA LEU A 177 7.94 -1.92 11.33
C LEU A 177 6.56 -1.49 10.83
N GLN A 178 6.17 -1.89 9.62
CA GLN A 178 4.84 -1.64 9.08
C GLN A 178 3.76 -2.26 9.99
N ALA A 179 3.91 -3.53 10.37
CA ALA A 179 2.96 -4.20 11.25
C ALA A 179 2.86 -3.52 12.62
N ALA A 180 4.00 -3.20 13.24
CA ALA A 180 4.05 -2.51 14.52
C ALA A 180 3.36 -1.14 14.46
N ALA A 181 3.61 -0.35 13.41
CA ALA A 181 2.98 0.96 13.22
C ALA A 181 1.45 0.86 13.09
N ILE A 182 0.95 -0.11 12.30
CA ILE A 182 -0.49 -0.34 12.11
C ILE A 182 -1.12 -0.80 13.44
N LEU A 183 -0.51 -1.76 14.14
CA LEU A 183 -1.00 -2.26 15.42
C LEU A 183 -1.04 -1.16 16.49
N ALA A 184 -0.01 -0.31 16.57
CA ALA A 184 0.00 0.84 17.46
C ALA A 184 -1.17 1.79 17.16
N CYS A 185 -1.44 2.09 15.88
CA CYS A 185 -2.58 2.92 15.49
C CYS A 185 -3.93 2.29 15.86
N VAL A 186 -4.07 0.96 15.72
CA VAL A 186 -5.27 0.21 16.14
C VAL A 186 -5.45 0.33 17.65
N ALA A 187 -4.40 0.11 18.43
CA ALA A 187 -4.43 0.22 19.88
C ALA A 187 -4.83 1.62 20.34
N ILE A 188 -4.28 2.68 19.73
CA ILE A 188 -4.65 4.07 19.99
C ILE A 188 -6.15 4.29 19.73
N ARG A 189 -6.69 3.78 18.62
CA ARG A 189 -8.13 3.91 18.31
C ARG A 189 -9.02 3.20 19.32
N ILE A 190 -8.65 1.98 19.73
CA ILE A 190 -9.42 1.23 20.73
C ILE A 190 -9.44 1.99 22.05
N THR A 191 -8.29 2.48 22.50
CA THR A 191 -8.18 3.25 23.75
C THR A 191 -8.96 4.56 23.69
N ALA A 192 -8.89 5.30 22.58
CA ALA A 192 -9.65 6.53 22.39
C ALA A 192 -11.17 6.29 22.44
N ARG A 193 -11.66 5.19 21.85
CA ARG A 193 -13.08 4.82 21.91
C ARG A 193 -13.53 4.50 23.33
N LYS A 194 -12.73 3.73 24.09
CA LYS A 194 -13.06 3.41 25.48
C LYS A 194 -13.24 4.65 26.35
N ARG A 195 -12.38 5.67 26.17
CA ARG A 195 -12.48 6.95 26.89
C ARG A 195 -13.76 7.72 26.57
N GLN A 196 -14.26 7.66 25.35
CA GLN A 196 -15.50 8.34 24.95
C GLN A 196 -16.76 7.75 25.59
N PHE A 197 -16.74 6.47 26.00
CA PHE A 197 -17.87 5.82 26.66
C PHE A 197 -17.82 5.89 28.19
N ALA A 198 -16.70 6.36 28.75
CA ALA A 198 -16.52 6.48 30.20
C ALA A 198 -16.90 7.87 30.75
N LEU A 199 -17.23 8.81 29.87
CA LEU A 199 -17.73 10.16 30.15
C LEU A 199 -19.23 10.21 29.82
#